data_AF-A0AAD2CGC8-F1
#
_entry.id   AF-A0AAD2CGC8-F1
#
_cell.length_a   1.000
_cell.length_b   1.000
_cell.length_c   1.000
_cell.angle_alpha   90.00
_cell.angle_beta   90.00
_cell.angle_gamma   90.00
#
_symmetry.space_group_name_H-M   'P 1'
#
loop_
_entity.id
_entity.type
_entity.pdbx_description
1 polymer ?
#
loop_
_entity_poly.entity_id
_entity_poly.type
_entity_poly.pdbx_seq_one_letter_code
_entity_poly.pdbx_strand_id
1 'polypeptide(L)'
;MFWWLIDFARHPSGKWRFKRIDEVATDFDLLVVDPEGKTVVLSRLQLDKCEQNLGVQMSPKLNPKAQHDVLVASAKSWANQIASGHLLPYDVFPLLKTTILKTLGYPMALTRLSTAQWGKDLCPRSVGFPSQGQGLSQLSLGPGVWSHGVPGPLYQSSCGSPIDQPTGDAALSPG
;
A
#
# COMPACT_ATOMS: atom_id res chain seq x y z
N MET A 1 -7.88 -12.86 19.30
CA MET A 1 -8.86 -12.91 18.20
C MET A 1 -9.92 -11.85 18.45
N PHE A 2 -10.40 -11.19 17.40
CA PHE A 2 -11.27 -10.02 17.53
C PHE A 2 -12.44 -10.10 16.54
N TRP A 3 -13.46 -9.28 16.76
CA TRP A 3 -14.60 -9.17 15.87
C TRP A 3 -15.16 -7.75 15.81
N TRP A 4 -15.90 -7.47 14.74
CA TRP A 4 -16.63 -6.22 14.55
C TRP A 4 -18.11 -6.51 14.40
N LEU A 5 -18.94 -5.66 15.01
CA LEU A 5 -20.37 -5.65 14.73
C LEU A 5 -20.68 -4.55 13.72
N ILE A 6 -21.26 -4.93 12.59
CA ILE A 6 -21.74 -4.00 11.57
C ILE A 6 -23.24 -3.79 11.80
N ASP A 7 -23.60 -2.64 12.36
CA ASP A 7 -24.98 -2.21 12.53
C ASP A 7 -25.17 -0.81 11.93
N PHE A 8 -26.36 -0.55 11.39
CA PHE A 8 -26.70 0.66 10.67
C PHE A 8 -27.79 1.43 11.40
N ALA A 9 -27.59 2.74 11.54
CA ALA A 9 -28.62 3.67 11.97
C ALA A 9 -28.96 4.61 10.81
N ARG A 10 -30.26 4.86 10.62
CA ARG A 10 -30.73 5.87 9.68
C ARG A 10 -30.77 7.22 10.40
N HIS A 11 -30.03 8.18 9.88
CA HIS A 11 -30.11 9.56 10.36
C HIS A 11 -31.46 10.18 9.94
N PRO A 12 -32.05 11.10 10.73
CA PRO A 12 -33.29 11.81 10.36
C PRO A 12 -33.20 12.52 8.99
N SER A 13 -32.00 12.91 8.57
CA SER A 13 -31.73 13.50 7.25
C SER A 13 -31.73 12.47 6.09
N GLY A 14 -32.13 11.22 6.33
CA GLY A 14 -32.22 10.15 5.32
C GLY A 14 -30.90 9.43 5.00
N LYS A 15 -29.77 9.86 5.55
CA LYS A 15 -28.45 9.22 5.32
C LYS A 15 -28.25 8.03 6.27
N TRP A 16 -27.65 6.96 5.77
CA TRP A 16 -27.24 5.81 6.59
C TRP A 16 -25.87 6.08 7.22
N ARG A 17 -25.71 5.68 8.48
CA ARG A 17 -24.41 5.69 9.18
C ARG A 17 -24.23 4.38 9.94
N PHE A 18 -22.98 4.00 10.14
CA PHE A 18 -22.64 2.93 11.07
C PHE A 18 -22.93 3.36 12.50
N LYS A 19 -23.49 2.46 13.31
CA LYS A 19 -23.62 2.68 14.75
C LYS A 19 -22.26 2.56 15.43
N ARG A 20 -22.04 3.36 16.47
CA ARG A 20 -20.87 3.21 17.34
C ARG A 20 -21.09 2.11 18.37
N ILE A 21 -20.02 1.67 19.04
CA ILE A 21 -20.13 0.61 20.05
C ILE A 21 -21.05 1.04 21.19
N ASP A 22 -20.96 2.29 21.62
CA ASP A 22 -21.77 2.92 22.66
C ASP A 22 -23.26 3.06 22.31
N GLU A 23 -23.60 3.04 21.02
CA GLU A 23 -24.99 3.16 20.55
C GLU A 23 -25.70 1.80 20.42
N VAL A 24 -24.97 0.70 20.53
CA VAL A 24 -25.51 -0.66 20.41
C VAL A 24 -25.45 -1.31 21.78
N ALA A 25 -26.55 -1.92 22.21
CA ALA A 25 -26.62 -2.67 23.45
C ALA A 25 -25.39 -3.57 23.63
N THR A 26 -24.79 -3.53 24.81
CA THR A 26 -23.53 -4.24 25.14
C THR A 26 -23.78 -5.71 25.51
N ASP A 27 -25.02 -6.18 25.36
CA ASP A 27 -25.52 -7.38 26.04
C ASP A 27 -25.15 -8.71 25.36
N PHE A 28 -24.21 -8.68 24.41
CA PHE A 28 -23.80 -9.89 23.69
C PHE A 28 -22.29 -9.94 23.50
N ASP A 29 -21.72 -11.02 24.05
CA ASP A 29 -20.34 -11.44 23.85
C ASP A 29 -20.29 -12.55 22.80
N LEU A 30 -19.32 -12.46 21.89
CA LEU A 30 -19.07 -13.49 20.90
C LEU A 30 -18.10 -14.52 21.47
N LEU A 31 -18.58 -15.75 21.65
CA LEU A 31 -17.82 -16.87 22.18
C LEU A 31 -17.36 -17.77 21.04
N VAL A 32 -16.08 -18.14 21.04
CA VAL A 32 -15.52 -19.13 20.13
C VAL A 32 -14.86 -20.25 20.94
N VAL A 33 -14.99 -21.48 20.47
CA VAL A 33 -14.31 -22.64 21.06
C VAL A 33 -12.97 -22.79 20.37
N ASP A 34 -11.89 -22.71 21.14
CA ASP A 34 -10.52 -22.96 20.69
C ASP A 34 -10.36 -24.46 20.29
N PRO A 35 -9.44 -24.84 19.40
CA PRO A 35 -9.02 -26.23 19.17
C PRO A 35 -8.82 -27.09 20.43
N GLU A 36 -8.42 -26.52 21.56
CA GLU A 36 -8.27 -27.21 22.85
C GLU A 36 -9.60 -27.38 23.61
N GLY A 37 -10.73 -27.00 23.02
CA GLY A 37 -12.08 -27.11 23.61
C GLY A 37 -12.42 -26.01 24.61
N LYS A 38 -11.55 -25.02 24.80
CA LYS A 38 -11.79 -23.90 25.73
C LYS A 38 -12.66 -22.84 25.06
N THR A 39 -13.67 -22.35 25.77
CA THR A 39 -14.46 -21.21 25.32
C THR A 39 -13.71 -19.91 25.59
N VAL A 40 -13.48 -19.11 24.55
CA VAL A 40 -12.80 -17.81 24.61
C VAL A 40 -13.76 -16.71 24.17
N VAL A 41 -13.84 -15.65 24.97
CA VAL A 41 -14.58 -14.42 24.63
C VAL A 41 -13.76 -13.59 23.65
N LEU A 42 -14.34 -13.26 22.50
CA LEU A 42 -13.69 -12.42 21.51
C LEU A 42 -13.84 -10.93 21.84
N SER A 43 -12.73 -10.20 21.76
CA SER A 43 -12.73 -8.76 21.99
C SER A 43 -13.46 -8.03 20.86
N ARG A 44 -14.49 -7.26 21.22
CA ARG A 44 -15.25 -6.41 20.29
C ARG A 44 -14.45 -5.16 19.95
N LEU A 45 -14.31 -4.87 18.66
CA LEU A 45 -13.60 -3.70 18.16
C LEU A 45 -14.52 -2.70 17.48
N GLN A 46 -14.12 -1.42 17.52
CA GLN A 46 -14.85 -0.37 16.85
C GLN A 46 -14.63 -0.45 15.34
N LEU A 47 -15.66 -0.10 14.56
CA LEU A 47 -15.62 -0.15 13.09
C LEU A 47 -14.54 0.74 12.47
N ASP A 48 -14.14 1.81 13.18
CA ASP A 48 -13.06 2.71 12.79
C ASP A 48 -11.66 2.17 13.16
N LYS A 49 -11.59 1.21 14.10
CA LYS A 49 -10.33 0.67 14.58
C LYS A 49 -9.81 -0.38 13.58
N CYS A 50 -8.61 -0.15 13.10
CA CYS A 50 -7.90 -1.08 12.22
C CYS A 50 -7.12 -2.08 13.05
N GLU A 51 -7.18 -3.35 12.65
CA GLU A 51 -6.33 -4.40 13.20
C GLU A 51 -5.65 -5.14 12.06
N GLN A 52 -4.50 -5.75 12.36
CA GLN A 52 -3.77 -6.53 11.39
C GLN A 52 -4.39 -7.92 11.25
N ASN A 53 -4.77 -8.29 10.03
CA ASN A 53 -5.24 -9.62 9.69
C ASN A 53 -4.54 -10.10 8.42
N LEU A 54 -4.02 -11.32 8.42
CA LEU A 54 -3.24 -11.90 7.31
C LEU A 54 -2.11 -10.97 6.79
N GLY A 55 -1.52 -10.16 7.67
CA GLY A 55 -0.47 -9.20 7.30
C GLY A 55 -0.97 -7.87 6.73
N VAL A 56 -2.28 -7.64 6.64
CA VAL A 56 -2.91 -6.40 6.17
C VAL A 56 -3.71 -5.76 7.30
N GLN A 57 -3.51 -4.47 7.51
CA GLN A 57 -4.28 -3.65 8.42
C GLN A 57 -5.62 -3.29 7.78
N MET A 58 -6.69 -3.81 8.34
CA MET A 58 -8.04 -3.67 7.80
C MET A 58 -9.03 -3.24 8.89
N SER A 59 -10.04 -2.51 8.45
CA SER A 59 -11.19 -2.10 9.26
C SER A 59 -12.45 -2.18 8.39
N PRO A 60 -13.64 -2.47 8.95
CA PRO A 60 -14.86 -2.53 8.16
C PRO A 60 -15.22 -1.23 7.44
N LYS A 61 -14.88 -0.07 8.03
CA LYS A 61 -15.07 1.24 7.38
C LYS A 61 -14.02 1.55 6.30
N LEU A 62 -13.05 0.66 6.09
CA LEU A 62 -11.90 0.80 5.22
C LEU A 62 -11.07 2.07 5.51
N ASN A 63 -9.93 1.90 6.18
CA ASN A 63 -8.97 2.98 6.41
C ASN A 63 -7.69 2.74 5.59
N PRO A 64 -7.62 3.23 4.35
CA PRO A 64 -6.45 3.01 3.49
C PRO A 64 -5.19 3.69 4.03
N LYS A 65 -5.33 4.76 4.84
CA LYS A 65 -4.19 5.48 5.41
C LYS A 65 -3.43 4.66 6.45
N ALA A 66 -4.14 3.96 7.33
CA ALA A 66 -3.51 3.10 8.33
C ALA A 66 -2.63 2.02 7.67
N GLN A 67 -3.18 1.37 6.63
CA GLN A 67 -2.41 0.38 5.88
C GLN A 67 -1.22 1.01 5.14
N HIS A 68 -1.40 2.17 4.52
CA HIS A 68 -0.33 2.90 3.85
C HIS A 68 0.85 3.18 4.80
N ASP A 69 0.56 3.69 6.00
CA ASP A 69 1.59 4.06 6.97
C ASP A 69 2.39 2.83 7.43
N VAL A 70 1.73 1.68 7.61
CA VAL A 70 2.40 0.39 7.91
C VAL A 70 3.29 -0.08 6.76
N LEU A 71 2.84 0.06 5.51
CA LEU A 71 3.63 -0.33 4.34
C LEU A 71 4.87 0.55 4.21
N VAL A 72 4.73 1.86 4.40
CA VAL A 72 5.85 2.81 4.34
C VAL A 72 6.83 2.55 5.47
N ALA A 73 6.35 2.31 6.69
CA ALA A 73 7.20 1.94 7.82
C ALA A 73 7.98 0.64 7.55
N SER A 74 7.32 -0.38 7.00
CA SER A 74 7.96 -1.65 6.64
C SER A 74 9.03 -1.46 5.55
N ALA A 75 8.73 -0.68 4.51
CA ALA A 75 9.67 -0.40 3.44
C ALA A 75 10.90 0.39 3.95
N LYS A 76 10.69 1.40 4.82
CA LYS A 76 11.78 2.17 5.44
C LYS A 76 12.63 1.31 6.37
N SER A 77 12.01 0.45 7.18
CA SER A 77 12.73 -0.48 8.06
C SER A 77 13.62 -1.41 7.24
N TRP A 78 13.08 -1.96 6.14
CA TRP A 78 13.85 -2.80 5.23
C TRP A 78 15.01 -2.03 4.56
N ALA A 79 14.77 -0.81 4.09
CA ALA A 79 15.81 0.02 3.47
C ALA A 79 16.95 0.34 4.46
N ASN A 80 16.61 0.65 5.71
CA ASN A 80 17.59 0.87 6.77
C ASN A 80 18.41 -0.40 7.06
N GLN A 81 17.78 -1.58 7.08
CA GLN A 81 18.48 -2.85 7.28
C GLN A 81 19.48 -3.14 6.16
N ILE A 82 19.08 -2.95 4.90
CA ILE A 82 19.96 -3.15 3.74
C ILE A 82 21.10 -2.11 3.72
N ALA A 83 20.80 -0.85 4.04
CA ALA A 83 21.82 0.21 4.10
C ALA A 83 22.84 -0.02 5.23
N SER A 84 22.43 -0.62 6.35
CA SER A 84 23.33 -0.98 7.46
C SER A 84 24.15 -2.25 7.22
N GLY A 85 23.77 -3.07 6.22
CA GLY A 85 24.41 -4.33 5.93
C GLY A 85 25.60 -4.20 4.97
N HIS A 86 26.56 -5.11 5.06
CA HIS A 86 27.68 -5.23 4.11
C HIS A 86 27.28 -5.98 2.83
N LEU A 87 26.23 -5.53 2.14
CA LEU A 87 25.79 -6.17 0.90
C LEU A 87 26.49 -5.59 -0.33
N LEU A 88 26.85 -6.45 -1.27
CA LEU A 88 27.27 -5.99 -2.58
C LEU A 88 26.06 -5.45 -3.36
N PRO A 89 26.25 -4.44 -4.23
CA PRO A 89 25.17 -3.88 -5.04
C PRO A 89 24.40 -4.92 -5.87
N TYR A 90 25.05 -6.00 -6.29
CA TYR A 90 24.46 -7.07 -7.08
C TYR A 90 23.47 -7.96 -6.29
N ASP A 91 23.66 -8.07 -4.97
CA ASP A 91 22.84 -8.91 -4.10
C ASP A 91 21.55 -8.21 -3.64
N VAL A 92 21.53 -6.88 -3.69
CA VAL A 92 20.40 -6.04 -3.25
C VAL A 92 19.15 -6.29 -4.12
N PHE A 93 19.32 -6.48 -5.42
CA PHE A 93 18.19 -6.61 -6.35
C PHE A 93 17.46 -7.97 -6.24
N PRO A 94 18.15 -9.13 -6.14
CA PRO A 94 17.50 -10.38 -5.77
C PRO A 94 16.75 -10.30 -4.43
N LEU A 95 17.36 -9.68 -3.41
CA LEU A 95 16.73 -9.52 -2.09
C LEU A 95 15.48 -8.66 -2.13
N LEU A 96 15.49 -7.57 -2.90
CA LEU A 96 14.33 -6.73 -3.14
C LEU A 96 13.14 -7.55 -3.67
N LYS A 97 13.38 -8.42 -4.66
CA LYS A 97 12.33 -9.23 -5.31
C LYS A 97 11.79 -10.35 -4.41
N THR A 98 12.65 -10.97 -3.60
CA THR A 98 12.26 -12.13 -2.78
C THR A 98 11.69 -11.74 -1.42
N THR A 99 11.98 -10.53 -0.92
CA THR A 99 11.55 -10.08 0.41
C THR A 99 10.47 -8.99 0.32
N ILE A 100 10.88 -7.71 0.28
CA ILE A 100 9.96 -6.59 0.47
C ILE A 100 8.89 -6.51 -0.62
N LEU A 101 9.19 -6.88 -1.86
CA LEU A 101 8.18 -6.88 -2.93
C LEU A 101 7.08 -7.94 -2.70
N LYS A 102 7.41 -9.07 -2.07
CA LYS A 102 6.43 -10.09 -1.66
C LYS A 102 5.57 -9.60 -0.51
N THR A 103 6.17 -8.91 0.46
CA THR A 103 5.45 -8.27 1.57
C THR A 103 4.49 -7.19 1.09
N LEU A 104 4.86 -6.41 0.07
CA LEU A 104 4.02 -5.35 -0.50
C LEU A 104 2.96 -5.88 -1.48
N GLY A 105 3.19 -7.02 -2.13
CA GLY A 105 2.33 -7.55 -3.19
C GLY A 105 0.93 -7.95 -2.73
N TYR A 106 0.80 -8.62 -1.58
CA TYR A 106 -0.51 -9.02 -1.06
C TYR A 106 -1.38 -7.83 -0.61
N PRO A 107 -0.85 -6.86 0.19
CA PRO A 107 -1.56 -5.62 0.50
C PRO A 107 -1.98 -4.80 -0.72
N MET A 108 -1.19 -4.85 -1.80
CA MET A 108 -1.50 -4.12 -3.04
C MET A 108 -2.79 -4.61 -3.69
N ALA A 109 -3.03 -5.92 -3.71
CA ALA A 109 -4.25 -6.49 -4.27
C ALA A 109 -5.50 -6.23 -3.38
N LEU A 110 -5.30 -6.13 -2.06
CA LEU A 110 -6.40 -6.02 -1.10
C LEU A 110 -6.82 -4.59 -0.77
N THR A 111 -5.97 -3.59 -1.04
CA THR A 111 -6.22 -2.21 -0.63
C THR A 111 -6.60 -1.33 -1.81
N ARG A 112 -7.49 -0.36 -1.57
CA ARG A 112 -7.87 0.66 -2.56
C ARG A 112 -6.90 1.84 -2.61
N LEU A 113 -5.60 1.58 -2.47
CA LEU A 113 -4.57 2.62 -2.58
C LEU A 113 -4.37 3.00 -4.04
N SER A 114 -4.30 4.30 -4.34
CA SER A 114 -4.12 4.78 -5.71
C SER A 114 -2.70 4.52 -6.20
N THR A 115 -2.52 4.27 -7.51
CA THR A 115 -1.20 4.11 -8.14
C THR A 115 -0.27 5.30 -7.90
N ALA A 116 -0.84 6.51 -7.82
CA ALA A 116 -0.07 7.72 -7.49
C ALA A 116 0.49 7.71 -6.06
N GLN A 117 -0.26 7.22 -5.07
CA GLN A 117 0.21 7.08 -3.69
C GLN A 117 1.31 6.01 -3.60
N TRP A 118 1.11 4.87 -4.27
CA TRP A 118 2.14 3.81 -4.35
C TRP A 118 3.45 4.29 -4.99
N GLY A 119 3.37 4.99 -6.13
CA GLY A 119 4.56 5.46 -6.85
C GLY A 119 5.34 6.55 -6.10
N LYS A 120 4.67 7.36 -5.28
CA LYS A 120 5.30 8.45 -4.53
C LYS A 120 6.02 7.97 -3.27
N ASP A 121 5.39 7.09 -2.50
CA ASP A 121 5.83 6.79 -1.13
C ASP A 121 6.42 5.38 -0.95
N LEU A 122 6.14 4.47 -1.89
CA LEU A 122 6.53 3.05 -1.82
C LEU A 122 7.43 2.62 -3.00
N CYS A 123 7.69 3.52 -3.95
CA CYS A 123 8.68 3.26 -4.99
C CYS A 123 10.08 3.16 -4.35
N PRO A 124 10.92 2.18 -4.72
CA PRO A 124 12.28 2.05 -4.18
C PRO A 124 13.07 3.37 -4.15
N ARG A 125 12.92 4.23 -5.18
CA ARG A 125 13.57 5.55 -5.21
C ARG A 125 13.17 6.46 -4.03
N SER A 126 11.90 6.45 -3.64
CA SER A 126 11.37 7.29 -2.56
C SER A 126 11.77 6.82 -1.16
N VAL A 127 12.06 5.53 -1.02
CA VAL A 127 12.43 4.89 0.26
C VAL A 127 13.95 4.90 0.48
N GLY A 128 14.70 5.64 -0.34
CA GLY A 128 16.15 5.80 -0.17
C GLY A 128 16.99 4.64 -0.71
N PHE A 129 16.49 3.88 -1.68
CA PHE A 129 17.32 2.87 -2.35
C PHE A 129 18.48 3.54 -3.09
N PRO A 130 19.70 2.98 -2.99
CA PRO A 130 20.84 3.49 -3.73
C PRO A 130 20.55 3.42 -5.24
N SER A 131 20.77 4.52 -5.96
CA SER A 131 20.60 4.63 -7.42
C SER A 131 21.57 3.77 -8.24
N GLN A 132 22.28 2.85 -7.60
CA GLN A 132 23.43 2.16 -8.17
C GLN A 132 22.99 0.92 -8.94
N GLY A 133 23.18 0.98 -10.26
CA GLY A 133 23.16 -0.18 -11.15
C GLY A 133 22.09 -0.08 -12.23
N GLN A 134 22.53 -0.22 -13.48
CA GLN A 134 21.77 -0.18 -14.74
C GLN A 134 20.63 -1.23 -14.86
N GLY A 135 20.20 -1.87 -13.76
CA GLY A 135 19.07 -2.79 -13.70
C GLY A 135 17.73 -2.15 -13.30
N LEU A 136 17.73 -0.91 -12.79
CA LEU A 136 16.48 -0.20 -12.42
C LEU A 136 15.71 0.34 -13.63
N SER A 137 16.35 0.47 -14.81
CA SER A 137 15.66 0.75 -16.08
C SER A 137 14.74 -0.41 -16.51
N GLN A 138 14.98 -1.63 -16.01
CA GLN A 138 14.08 -2.77 -16.18
C GLN A 138 12.94 -2.81 -15.16
N LEU A 139 12.98 -1.95 -14.12
CA LEU A 139 11.87 -1.73 -13.18
C LEU A 139 10.94 -0.59 -13.62
N SER A 140 11.08 -0.08 -14.86
CA SER A 140 9.85 0.28 -15.57
C SER A 140 9.01 -0.99 -15.50
N LEU A 141 7.97 -0.98 -14.68
CA LEU A 141 6.94 -2.02 -14.68
C LEU A 141 6.32 -1.95 -16.07
N GLY A 142 7.00 -2.59 -17.03
CA GLY A 142 6.55 -2.67 -18.39
C GLY A 142 5.18 -3.34 -18.35
N PRO A 143 4.27 -3.00 -19.27
CA PRO A 143 2.90 -3.53 -19.27
C PRO A 143 2.80 -5.07 -19.30
N GLY A 144 3.93 -5.79 -19.48
CA GLY A 144 3.97 -7.22 -19.78
C GLY A 144 4.15 -8.19 -18.60
N VAL A 145 4.27 -7.75 -17.34
CA VAL A 145 4.33 -8.72 -16.20
C VAL A 145 2.95 -9.26 -15.81
N TRP A 146 1.86 -8.63 -16.28
CA TRP A 146 0.49 -9.00 -15.90
C TRP A 146 -0.47 -9.20 -17.08
N SER A 147 0.04 -9.54 -18.27
CA SER A 147 -0.80 -9.81 -19.45
C SER A 147 -0.91 -11.30 -19.76
N HIS A 148 -1.58 -12.06 -18.89
CA HIS A 148 -2.34 -13.22 -19.35
C HIS A 148 -3.83 -12.90 -19.22
N GLY A 149 -4.39 -12.42 -20.33
CA GLY A 149 -5.84 -12.23 -20.50
C GLY A 149 -6.26 -10.76 -20.48
N VAL A 150 -6.49 -10.23 -21.69
CA VAL A 150 -7.37 -9.11 -22.10
C VAL A 150 -6.59 -8.01 -22.86
N PRO A 151 -6.87 -7.81 -24.18
CA PRO A 151 -6.19 -6.80 -24.98
C PRO A 151 -6.85 -5.42 -24.79
N GLY A 152 -6.05 -4.41 -24.44
CA GLY A 152 -6.45 -3.01 -24.34
C GLY A 152 -5.22 -2.09 -24.44
N PRO A 153 -5.36 -0.85 -24.95
CA PRO A 153 -4.27 -0.14 -25.62
C PRO A 153 -3.14 0.30 -24.68
N LEU A 154 -1.91 0.17 -25.19
CA LEU A 154 -0.65 0.51 -24.53
C LEU A 154 -0.61 2.00 -24.15
N TYR A 155 -0.58 2.29 -22.85
CA TYR A 155 -0.29 3.62 -22.32
C TYR A 155 1.16 3.66 -21.82
N GLN A 156 2.02 4.33 -22.57
CA GLN A 156 3.44 4.51 -22.26
C GLN A 156 3.56 5.77 -21.37
N SER A 157 3.75 5.60 -20.06
CA SER A 157 3.97 6.72 -19.15
C SER A 157 5.46 7.03 -19.04
N SER A 158 5.92 8.01 -19.83
CA SER A 158 7.23 8.62 -19.69
C SER A 158 7.24 9.60 -18.51
N CYS A 159 7.81 9.20 -17.38
CA CYS A 159 8.29 10.16 -16.40
C CYS A 159 9.62 10.72 -16.92
N GLY A 160 9.56 11.85 -17.64
CA GLY A 160 10.71 12.55 -18.20
C GLY A 160 11.59 13.20 -17.12
N SER A 161 12.91 13.04 -17.28
CA SER A 161 13.94 13.86 -16.65
C SER A 161 14.10 15.20 -17.40
N PRO A 162 14.66 16.25 -16.77
CA PRO A 162 14.78 17.58 -17.36
C PRO A 162 15.95 17.63 -18.36
N ILE A 163 15.72 18.18 -19.57
CA ILE A 163 16.78 18.38 -20.56
C ILE A 163 16.88 19.88 -20.89
N ASP A 164 18.09 20.37 -20.65
CA ASP A 164 18.84 21.52 -21.17
C ASP A 164 18.12 22.62 -21.99
N GLN A 165 18.39 23.87 -21.58
CA GLN A 165 18.27 25.06 -22.43
C GLN A 165 19.33 25.02 -23.53
N PRO A 166 19.01 25.44 -24.77
CA PRO A 166 20.03 25.86 -25.72
C PRO A 166 20.19 27.39 -25.72
N THR A 167 21.44 27.82 -25.57
CA THR A 167 21.97 29.18 -25.72
C THR A 167 21.97 29.62 -27.18
N GLY A 168 21.52 30.87 -27.44
CA GLY A 168 22.00 31.82 -28.48
C GLY A 168 21.76 31.50 -29.96
N ASP A 169 20.99 32.33 -30.70
CA ASP A 169 21.49 33.58 -31.32
C ASP A 169 20.50 34.22 -32.32
N ALA A 170 20.55 35.56 -32.33
CA ALA A 170 20.34 36.50 -33.46
C ALA A 170 19.00 36.58 -34.23
N ALA A 171 18.27 37.68 -33.92
CA ALA A 171 17.84 38.77 -34.81
C ALA A 171 17.16 38.47 -36.18
N LEU A 172 15.93 38.99 -36.34
CA LEU A 172 15.52 40.05 -37.31
C LEU A 172 13.99 40.05 -37.52
N SER A 173 13.34 41.17 -37.16
CA SER A 173 12.13 41.68 -37.86
C SER A 173 12.55 42.13 -39.28
N PRO A 174 11.66 42.44 -40.26
CA PRO A 174 10.26 42.89 -40.14
C PRO A 174 9.30 42.34 -41.22
N GLY A 175 8.05 42.82 -41.23
CA GLY A 175 7.07 42.65 -42.31
C GLY A 175 5.66 42.99 -41.86
#